data_AF-A0A257JPR1-F1
#
_entry.id   AF-A0A257JPR1-F1
#
_cell.length_a   1.000
_cell.length_b   1.000
_cell.length_c   1.000
_cell.angle_alpha   90.00
_cell.angle_beta   90.00
_cell.angle_gamma   90.00
#
_symmetry.space_group_name_H-M   'P 1'
#
loop_
_entity.id
_entity.type
_entity.pdbx_description
1 polymer ?
#
loop_
_entity_poly.entity_id
_entity_poly.type
_entity_poly.pdbx_seq_one_letter_code
_entity_poly.pdbx_strand_id
1 'polypeptide(L)'
;YEFQERVPGACPGLNRVHCFNYAAALSQGASAGDIPQISEGAQRLARALAAQLLAEDIDQHYAAIQRYADPELLGDEWTPAEFPGYDDAAGPAR
;
A
#
# COMPACT_ATOMS: atom_id res chain seq x y z
N TYR A 1 14.11 13.56 5.06
CA TYR A 1 15.04 12.50 5.52
C TYR A 1 16.00 12.11 4.44
N GLU A 2 15.58 12.01 3.17
CA GLU A 2 16.55 11.80 2.09
C GLU A 2 17.51 12.98 1.95
N PHE A 3 18.76 12.68 1.63
CA PHE A 3 19.73 13.70 1.24
C PHE A 3 19.44 14.18 -0.19
N GLN A 4 19.68 15.47 -0.42
CA GLN A 4 19.50 16.10 -1.71
C GLN A 4 20.86 16.46 -2.30
N GLU A 5 20.99 16.29 -3.61
CA GLU A 5 22.18 16.73 -4.32
C GLU A 5 22.28 18.26 -4.27
N ARG A 6 23.47 18.78 -3.98
CA ARG A 6 23.73 20.23 -4.05
C ARG A 6 23.68 20.73 -5.50
N VAL A 7 24.13 19.91 -6.44
CA VAL A 7 24.06 20.16 -7.88
C VAL A 7 23.38 18.93 -8.50
N PRO A 8 22.26 19.09 -9.23
CA PRO A 8 21.56 17.98 -9.84
C PRO A 8 22.48 17.11 -10.71
N GLY A 9 22.43 15.80 -10.51
CA GLY A 9 23.23 14.79 -11.22
C GLY A 9 24.66 14.61 -10.71
N ALA A 10 25.11 15.38 -9.72
CA ALA A 10 26.49 15.31 -9.23
C ALA A 10 26.75 14.11 -8.30
N CYS A 11 25.71 13.49 -7.72
CA CYS A 11 25.83 12.31 -6.87
C CYS A 11 24.59 11.40 -7.02
N PRO A 12 24.48 10.68 -8.15
CA PRO A 12 23.33 9.82 -8.41
C PRO A 12 23.11 8.81 -7.28
N GLY A 13 21.87 8.69 -6.82
CA GLY A 13 21.50 7.78 -5.73
C GLY A 13 21.62 8.38 -4.33
N LEU A 14 22.08 9.64 -4.16
CA LEU A 14 22.11 10.31 -2.85
C LEU A 14 20.72 10.38 -2.20
N ASN A 15 19.66 10.47 -3.00
CA ASN A 15 18.27 10.42 -2.55
C ASN A 15 17.87 9.09 -1.90
N ARG A 16 18.64 8.01 -2.09
CA ARG A 16 18.43 6.70 -1.43
C ARG A 16 19.09 6.61 -0.05
N VAL A 17 19.79 7.67 0.38
CA VAL A 17 20.42 7.75 1.70
C VAL A 17 19.56 8.62 2.60
N HIS A 18 19.12 8.04 3.73
CA HIS A 18 18.14 8.67 4.62
C HIS A 18 18.74 8.95 6.00
N CYS A 19 18.59 10.19 6.47
CA CYS A 19 18.99 10.62 7.79
C CYS A 19 17.86 10.38 8.80
N PHE A 20 18.09 9.46 9.74
CA PHE A 20 17.20 9.14 10.85
C PHE A 20 17.86 9.46 12.20
N ASN A 21 18.05 10.75 12.45
CA ASN A 21 18.54 11.27 13.72
C ASN A 21 18.01 12.69 13.93
N TYR A 22 18.41 13.34 15.02
CA TYR A 22 17.94 14.67 15.39
C TYR A 22 18.19 15.76 14.33
N ALA A 23 19.26 15.66 13.52
CA ALA A 23 19.54 16.64 12.46
C ALA A 23 18.45 16.66 11.38
N ALA A 24 17.66 15.60 11.27
CA ALA A 24 16.57 15.49 10.31
C ALA A 24 15.23 16.03 10.84
N ALA A 25 15.18 16.56 12.06
CA ALA A 25 13.95 16.99 12.74
C ALA A 25 13.19 18.09 11.97
N LEU A 26 13.89 18.99 11.27
CA LEU A 26 13.26 20.01 10.43
C LEU A 26 12.42 19.44 9.29
N SER A 27 12.76 18.24 8.79
CA SER A 27 12.04 17.61 7.68
C SER A 27 10.90 16.69 8.14
N GLN A 28 10.95 16.14 9.36
CA GLN A 28 10.04 15.06 9.75
C GLN A 28 9.61 15.05 11.22
N GLY A 29 10.00 16.08 11.98
CA GLY A 29 9.71 16.22 13.41
C GLY A 29 10.70 15.48 14.29
N ALA A 30 10.63 15.73 15.60
CA ALA A 30 11.38 15.00 16.61
C ALA A 30 10.88 13.55 16.63
N SER A 31 11.68 12.63 16.10
CA SER A 31 11.32 11.22 15.88
C SER A 31 12.41 10.26 16.37
N ALA A 32 13.44 10.78 17.04
CA ALA A 32 14.58 10.03 17.56
C ALA A 32 15.07 10.59 18.91
N GLY A 33 14.21 11.31 19.64
CA GLY A 33 14.58 12.02 20.88
C GLY A 33 14.47 11.17 22.16
N ASP A 34 13.62 10.14 22.17
CA ASP A 34 13.42 9.23 23.31
C ASP A 34 13.12 7.78 22.83
N ILE A 35 13.05 6.84 23.79
CA ILE A 35 12.85 5.40 23.54
C ILE A 35 11.53 5.08 22.82
N PRO A 36 10.37 5.69 23.15
CA PRO A 36 9.16 5.44 22.37
C PRO A 36 9.25 6.05 20.96
N GLN A 37 9.73 7.29 20.81
CA GLN A 37 9.78 7.99 19.53
C GLN A 37 10.68 7.29 18.51
N ILE A 38 11.80 6.69 18.93
CA ILE A 38 12.70 6.00 17.98
C ILE A 38 11.99 4.84 17.27
N SER A 39 11.10 4.13 17.98
CA SER A 39 10.35 3.00 17.42
C SER A 39 9.29 3.48 16.43
N GLU A 40 8.54 4.52 16.78
CA GLU A 40 7.53 5.12 15.91
C GLU A 40 8.18 5.74 14.65
N GLY A 41 9.28 6.48 14.84
CA GLY A 41 10.06 7.08 13.76
C GLY A 41 10.62 6.03 12.81
N ALA A 42 11.18 4.94 13.34
CA ALA A 42 11.71 3.84 12.53
C ALA A 42 10.60 3.17 11.72
N GLN A 43 9.43 2.92 12.30
CA GLN A 43 8.28 2.37 11.57
C GLN A 43 7.80 3.31 10.47
N ARG A 44 7.76 4.62 10.73
CA ARG A 44 7.37 5.62 9.73
C ARG A 44 8.36 5.66 8.57
N LEU A 45 9.66 5.62 8.86
CA LEU A 45 10.70 5.54 7.82
C LEU A 45 10.57 4.25 7.01
N ALA A 46 10.43 3.10 7.67
CA ALA A 46 10.28 1.81 6.99
C ALA A 46 9.06 1.78 6.05
N ARG A 47 7.91 2.33 6.47
CA ARG A 47 6.72 2.45 5.62
C ARG A 47 6.97 3.34 4.41
N ALA A 48 7.65 4.47 4.59
CA ALA A 48 7.98 5.36 3.48
C ALA A 48 8.92 4.70 2.45
N LEU A 49 9.95 3.99 2.93
CA LEU A 49 10.86 3.24 2.06
C LEU A 49 10.13 2.13 1.28
N ALA A 50 9.26 1.38 1.96
CA ALA A 50 8.45 0.35 1.30
C ALA A 50 7.53 0.95 0.21
N ALA A 51 6.92 2.11 0.49
CA ALA A 51 6.10 2.81 -0.50
C ALA A 51 6.91 3.31 -1.70
N GLN A 52 8.13 3.83 -1.47
CA GLN A 52 9.03 4.25 -2.55
C GLN A 52 9.44 3.05 -3.42
N LEU A 53 9.86 1.93 -2.82
CA LEU A 53 10.22 0.72 -3.56
C LEU A 53 9.04 0.17 -4.37
N LEU A 54 7.85 0.13 -3.78
CA LEU A 54 6.63 -0.29 -4.49
C LEU A 54 6.33 0.61 -5.70
N ALA A 55 6.52 1.93 -5.56
CA ALA A 55 6.31 2.87 -6.64
C ALA A 55 7.38 2.74 -7.74
N GLU A 56 8.64 2.49 -7.37
CA GLU A 56 9.74 2.21 -8.31
C GLU A 56 9.44 0.95 -9.15
N ASP A 57 8.81 -0.06 -8.55
CA ASP A 57 8.56 -1.37 -9.18
C ASP A 57 7.11 -1.56 -9.67
N ILE A 58 6.30 -0.50 -9.72
CA ILE A 58 4.86 -0.60 -9.96
C ILE A 58 4.51 -1.31 -11.28
N ASP A 59 5.28 -1.06 -12.34
CA ASP A 59 5.06 -1.68 -13.65
C ASP A 59 5.26 -3.20 -13.60
N GLN A 60 6.22 -3.67 -12.81
CA GLN A 60 6.48 -5.11 -12.63
C GLN A 60 5.34 -5.77 -11.87
N HIS A 61 4.87 -5.13 -10.80
CA HIS A 61 3.72 -5.60 -10.03
C HIS A 61 2.45 -5.63 -10.88
N TYR A 62 2.21 -4.59 -11.67
CA TYR A 62 1.07 -4.54 -12.57
C TYR A 62 1.12 -5.64 -13.64
N ALA A 63 2.27 -5.86 -14.26
CA ALA A 63 2.45 -6.95 -15.22
C ALA A 63 2.27 -8.34 -14.57
N ALA A 64 2.65 -8.51 -13.30
CA ALA A 64 2.40 -9.74 -12.56
C ALA A 64 0.90 -9.99 -12.35
N ILE A 65 0.14 -8.95 -12.00
CA ILE A 65 -1.33 -9.03 -11.86
C ILE A 65 -1.97 -9.38 -13.20
N GLN A 66 -1.55 -8.75 -14.30
CA GLN A 66 -2.09 -9.06 -15.63
C GLN A 66 -1.78 -10.48 -16.09
N ARG A 67 -0.64 -11.05 -15.68
CA ARG A 67 -0.25 -12.42 -16.01
C ARG A 67 -0.98 -13.47 -15.17
N TYR A 68 -1.53 -13.08 -14.02
CA TYR A 68 -2.22 -14.00 -13.13
C TYR A 68 -3.44 -14.59 -13.86
N ALA A 69 -3.43 -15.91 -14.03
CA ALA A 69 -4.41 -16.66 -14.82
C ALA A 69 -4.93 -17.89 -14.08
N ASP A 70 -4.78 -17.92 -12.76
CA ASP A 70 -5.32 -18.98 -11.92
C ASP A 70 -6.83 -18.72 -11.69
N PRO A 71 -7.72 -19.57 -12.21
CA PRO A 71 -9.16 -19.37 -12.03
C PRO A 71 -9.56 -19.67 -10.59
N GLU A 72 -10.14 -18.69 -9.89
CA GLU A 72 -10.73 -18.91 -8.56
C GLU A 72 -12.04 -19.70 -8.60
N LEU A 73 -12.73 -19.70 -9.73
CA LEU A 73 -13.99 -20.40 -9.96
C LEU A 73 -13.91 -21.19 -11.25
N LEU A 74 -14.25 -22.47 -11.21
CA LEU A 74 -14.25 -23.38 -12.35
C LEU A 74 -15.63 -23.46 -13.02
N GLY A 75 -16.67 -22.98 -12.33
CA GLY A 75 -18.04 -22.91 -12.82
C GLY A 75 -18.86 -24.16 -12.52
N ASP A 76 -18.30 -25.13 -11.80
CA ASP A 76 -19.01 -26.33 -11.31
C ASP A 76 -19.47 -26.19 -9.85
N GLU A 77 -19.05 -25.13 -9.15
CA GLU A 77 -19.32 -24.92 -7.73
C GLU A 77 -20.72 -24.39 -7.42
N TRP A 78 -21.45 -23.88 -8.44
CA TRP A 78 -22.77 -23.27 -8.24
C TRP A 78 -23.85 -23.90 -9.11
N THR A 79 -25.03 -24.09 -8.52
CA THR A 79 -26.27 -24.49 -9.20
C THR A 79 -27.31 -23.37 -9.10
N PRO A 80 -28.08 -23.08 -10.16
CA PRO A 80 -29.19 -22.14 -10.11
C PRO A 80 -30.18 -22.44 -8.99
N ALA A 81 -30.40 -21.46 -8.12
CA ALA A 81 -31.50 -21.49 -7.17
C ALA A 81 -32.79 -21.11 -7.89
N GLU A 82 -33.87 -21.87 -7.67
CA GLU A 82 -35.21 -21.47 -8.10
C GLU A 82 -35.71 -20.35 -7.20
N PHE A 83 -36.17 -19.25 -7.80
CA PHE A 83 -36.90 -18.24 -7.05
C PHE A 83 -38.26 -18.83 -6.65
N PRO A 84 -38.68 -18.71 -5.37
CA PRO A 84 -40.02 -19.11 -4.99
C PRO A 84 -41.04 -18.29 -5.80
N GLY A 85 -42.09 -18.95 -6.28
CA GLY A 85 -43.19 -18.29 -6.97
C GLY A 85 -43.78 -17.18 -6.09
N TYR A 86 -44.08 -16.04 -6.69
CA TYR A 86 -44.77 -14.96 -6.00
C TYR A 86 -46.18 -15.43 -5.63
N ASP A 87 -46.48 -15.49 -4.34
CA ASP A 87 -47.81 -15.87 -3.85
C ASP A 87 -48.68 -14.61 -3.75
N ASP A 88 -49.54 -14.40 -4.74
CA ASP A 88 -50.48 -13.26 -4.80
C ASP A 88 -51.47 -13.23 -3.62
N ALA A 89 -51.55 -14.31 -2.83
CA ALA A 89 -52.49 -14.46 -1.72
C ALA A 89 -52.10 -13.68 -0.43
N ALA A 90 -50.90 -13.09 -0.35
CA ALA A 90 -50.40 -12.44 0.86
C ALA A 90 -50.46 -10.89 0.84
N GLY A 91 -51.24 -10.29 -0.06
CA GLY A 91 -51.52 -8.85 -0.01
C GLY A 91 -52.51 -8.51 1.12
N PRO A 92 -52.23 -7.55 2.03
CA PRO A 92 -53.17 -7.19 3.08
C PRO A 92 -54.48 -6.70 2.47
N ALA A 93 -55.59 -7.31 2.87
CA ALA A 93 -56.93 -6.86 2.52
C ALA A 93 -57.12 -5.40 2.98
N ARG A 94 -57.51 -4.52 2.04
CA ARG A 94 -57.87 -3.12 2.30
C ARG A 94 -59.10 -3.00 3.18
#